data_AF-A0AAW5CNP1-F1
#
_entry.id   AF-A0AAW5CNP1-F1
#
_cell.length_a   1.000
_cell.length_b   1.000
_cell.length_c   1.000
_cell.angle_alpha   90.00
_cell.angle_beta   90.00
_cell.angle_gamma   90.00
#
_symmetry.space_group_name_H-M   'P 1'
#
loop_
_entity.id
_entity.type
_entity.pdbx_description
1 polymer ?
#
loop_
_entity_poly.entity_id
_entity_poly.type
_entity_poly.pdbx_seq_one_letter_code
_entity_poly.pdbx_strand_id
1 'polypeptide(L)'
;MDPVYYVYDGKDRAVLSQDGNQRSGNRWSYTLYDSRNRATETGEVVLAGKTATQLRSEAGASRDYLLPAHGQPCNIAFTTATRPPRR
;
A
#
# COMPACT_ATOMS: atom_id res chain seq x y z
N MET A 1 9.65 14.66 -15.09
CA MET A 1 8.76 14.40 -13.94
C MET A 1 8.12 13.07 -14.19
N ASP A 2 8.44 12.06 -13.38
CA ASP A 2 7.80 10.75 -13.52
C ASP A 2 6.40 10.78 -12.90
N PRO A 3 5.43 10.05 -13.48
CA PRO A 3 4.08 10.02 -12.93
C PRO A 3 4.05 9.33 -11.56
N VAL A 4 3.27 9.90 -10.64
CA VAL A 4 2.93 9.27 -9.37
C VAL A 4 1.63 8.50 -9.55
N TYR A 5 1.63 7.23 -9.18
CA TYR A 5 0.43 6.41 -9.17
C TYR A 5 -0.21 6.46 -7.80
N TYR A 6 -1.53 6.69 -7.78
CA TYR A 6 -2.35 6.55 -6.60
C TYR A 6 -3.33 5.37 -6.76
N VAL A 7 -3.63 4.75 -5.63
CA VAL A 7 -4.60 3.67 -5.47
C VAL A 7 -5.57 4.08 -4.37
N TYR A 8 -6.85 4.05 -4.70
CA TYR A 8 -7.92 4.43 -3.79
C TYR A 8 -8.73 3.20 -3.38
N ASP A 9 -9.18 3.19 -2.14
CA ASP A 9 -10.14 2.21 -1.65
C ASP A 9 -11.59 2.58 -2.02
N GLY A 10 -12.55 1.71 -1.70
CA GLY A 10 -13.98 1.96 -1.92
C GLY A 10 -14.60 3.08 -1.06
N LYS A 11 -13.80 3.79 -0.26
CA LYS A 11 -14.17 5.02 0.46
C LYS A 11 -13.46 6.26 -0.12
N ASP A 12 -12.87 6.15 -1.31
CA ASP A 12 -12.09 7.19 -1.98
C ASP A 12 -10.86 7.66 -1.19
N ARG A 13 -10.31 6.81 -0.31
CA ARG A 13 -9.10 7.12 0.47
C ARG A 13 -7.88 6.59 -0.25
N ALA A 14 -6.82 7.39 -0.33
CA ALA A 14 -5.55 6.96 -0.90
C ALA A 14 -4.87 5.95 0.05
N VAL A 15 -4.81 4.68 -0.35
CA VAL A 15 -4.24 3.58 0.45
C VAL A 15 -2.85 3.19 -0.02
N LEU A 16 -2.53 3.41 -1.30
CA LEU A 16 -1.19 3.23 -1.84
C LEU A 16 -0.81 4.38 -2.78
N SER A 17 0.47 4.71 -2.78
CA SER A 17 1.08 5.58 -3.79
C SER A 17 2.45 5.05 -4.23
N GLN A 18 2.82 5.30 -5.48
CA GLN A 18 4.13 4.95 -6.02
C GLN A 18 4.66 6.06 -6.93
N ASP A 19 5.83 6.60 -6.59
CA ASP A 19 6.57 7.53 -7.43
C ASP A 19 7.54 6.82 -8.41
N GLY A 20 8.25 7.60 -9.24
CA GLY A 20 9.23 7.09 -10.20
C GLY A 20 10.41 6.34 -9.56
N ASN A 21 10.90 6.81 -8.42
CA ASN A 21 12.04 6.21 -7.72
C ASN A 21 11.68 4.86 -7.10
N GLN A 22 10.47 4.76 -6.55
CA GLN A 22 9.94 3.55 -5.93
C GLN A 22 9.65 2.44 -6.95
N ARG A 23 9.29 2.83 -8.18
CA ARG A 23 8.93 1.89 -9.26
C ARG A 23 10.07 0.95 -9.64
N SER A 24 11.31 1.42 -9.59
CA SER A 24 12.50 0.59 -9.86
C SER A 24 12.62 -0.61 -8.91
N GLY A 25 12.06 -0.52 -7.70
CA GLY A 25 12.11 -1.58 -6.69
C GLY A 25 10.75 -2.19 -6.35
N ASN A 26 9.71 -1.98 -7.16
CA ASN A 26 8.33 -2.40 -6.86
C ASN A 26 7.84 -1.94 -5.48
N ARG A 27 8.31 -0.76 -5.04
CA ARG A 27 7.97 -0.21 -3.72
C ARG A 27 6.73 0.65 -3.84
N TRP A 28 5.95 0.66 -2.77
CA TRP A 28 4.73 1.44 -2.65
C TRP A 28 4.69 2.05 -1.26
N SER A 29 4.45 3.35 -1.18
CA SER A 29 4.04 3.97 0.07
C SER A 29 2.61 3.57 0.37
N TYR A 30 2.33 3.21 1.61
CA TYR A 30 1.00 2.81 2.03
C TYR A 30 0.49 3.66 3.19
N THR A 31 -0.84 3.74 3.30
CA THR A 31 -1.54 4.33 4.44
C THR A 31 -2.69 3.42 4.86
N LEU A 32 -2.68 2.99 6.12
CA LEU A 32 -3.79 2.28 6.75
C LEU A 32 -4.68 3.27 7.47
N TYR A 33 -5.99 3.05 7.38
CA TYR A 33 -6.99 3.87 8.03
C TYR A 33 -7.80 3.06 9.03
N ASP A 34 -8.19 3.69 10.15
CA ASP A 34 -9.21 3.14 11.03
C ASP A 34 -10.63 3.31 10.46
N SER A 35 -11.61 2.78 11.19
CA SER A 35 -13.04 2.94 10.87
C SER A 35 -13.53 4.40 10.92
N ARG A 36 -12.75 5.30 11.51
CA ARG A 36 -13.02 6.75 11.59
C ARG A 36 -12.27 7.53 10.51
N ASN A 37 -11.72 6.86 9.49
CA ASN A 37 -10.95 7.46 8.40
C ASN A 37 -9.69 8.22 8.84
N ARG A 38 -9.11 7.87 9.98
CA ARG A 38 -7.83 8.44 10.42
C ARG A 38 -6.71 7.51 10.00
N ALA A 39 -5.64 8.08 9.45
CA ALA A 39 -4.42 7.32 9.16
C ALA A 39 -3.84 6.79 10.47
N THR A 40 -3.80 5.47 10.63
CA THR A 40 -3.24 4.81 11.81
C THR A 40 -1.80 4.41 11.60
N GLU A 41 -1.43 4.10 10.35
CA GLU A 41 -0.09 3.65 9.99
C GLU A 41 0.26 4.08 8.58
N THR A 42 1.53 4.45 8.39
CA THR A 42 2.09 4.74 7.07
C THR A 42 3.47 4.09 6.96
N GLY A 43 3.79 3.53 5.81
CA GLY A 43 5.09 2.93 5.57
C GLY A 43 5.37 2.69 4.10
N GLU A 44 6.38 1.88 3.84
CA GLU A 44 6.70 1.40 2.50
C GLU A 44 6.59 -0.12 2.47
N VAL A 45 6.05 -0.66 1.39
CA VAL A 45 5.90 -2.09 1.16
C VAL A 45 6.39 -2.43 -0.24
N VAL A 46 7.05 -3.59 -0.38
CA VAL A 46 7.42 -4.14 -1.68
C VAL A 46 6.30 -5.04 -2.17
N LEU A 47 5.64 -4.66 -3.26
CA LEU A 47 4.57 -5.45 -3.89
C LEU A 47 5.08 -5.98 -5.23
N ALA A 48 6.00 -6.94 -5.16
CA ALA A 48 6.56 -7.58 -6.33
C ALA A 48 5.47 -8.31 -7.12
N GLY A 49 5.42 -8.11 -8.43
CA GLY A 49 4.45 -8.76 -9.32
C GLY A 49 3.04 -8.18 -9.29
N LYS A 50 2.77 -7.13 -8.50
CA LYS A 50 1.49 -6.40 -8.52
C LYS A 50 1.62 -5.14 -9.37
N THR A 51 0.80 -5.05 -10.40
CA THR A 51 0.66 -3.82 -11.21
C THR A 51 -0.25 -2.81 -10.51
N ALA A 52 -0.10 -1.53 -10.83
CA ALA A 52 -0.99 -0.47 -10.34
C ALA A 52 -2.46 -0.77 -10.63
N THR A 53 -2.77 -1.35 -11.79
CA THR A 53 -4.13 -1.73 -12.19
C THR A 53 -4.73 -2.80 -11.28
N GLN A 54 -3.96 -3.85 -10.96
CA GLN A 54 -4.43 -4.90 -10.03
C GLN A 54 -4.70 -4.33 -8.64
N LEU A 55 -3.80 -3.48 -8.14
CA LEU A 55 -3.96 -2.86 -6.82
C LEU A 55 -5.18 -1.94 -6.77
N ARG A 56 -5.48 -1.20 -7.86
CA ARG A 56 -6.70 -0.39 -7.97
C ARG A 56 -7.97 -1.23 -7.94
N SER A 57 -8.00 -2.35 -8.67
CA SER A 57 -9.16 -3.25 -8.65
C SER A 57 -9.36 -3.88 -7.28
N GLU A 58 -8.29 -4.34 -6.63
CA GLU A 58 -8.34 -4.95 -5.29
C GLU A 58 -8.74 -3.94 -4.20
N ALA A 59 -8.13 -2.75 -4.22
CA ALA A 59 -8.43 -1.70 -3.25
C ALA A 59 -9.83 -1.12 -3.44
N GLY A 60 -10.22 -0.82 -4.68
CA GLY A 60 -11.54 -0.25 -4.97
C GLY A 60 -12.71 -1.18 -4.59
N ALA A 61 -12.48 -2.50 -4.58
CA ALA A 61 -13.47 -3.48 -4.13
C ALA A 61 -13.60 -3.54 -2.59
N SER A 62 -12.63 -3.02 -1.83
CA SER A 62 -12.64 -3.03 -0.37
C SER A 62 -12.94 -1.65 0.21
N ARG A 63 -13.85 -1.57 1.17
CA ARG A 63 -14.13 -0.34 1.93
C ARG A 63 -13.11 -0.08 3.03
N ASP A 64 -12.39 -1.12 3.43
CA ASP A 64 -11.34 -1.08 4.46
C ASP A 64 -10.19 -1.93 3.96
N TYR A 65 -9.39 -1.34 3.07
CA TYR A 65 -8.29 -2.04 2.42
C TYR A 65 -7.21 -2.39 3.45
N LEU A 66 -7.08 -3.69 3.73
CA LEU A 66 -6.00 -4.23 4.52
C LEU A 66 -4.87 -4.58 3.55
N LEU A 67 -3.70 -3.99 3.80
CA LEU A 67 -2.51 -4.41 3.09
C LEU A 67 -2.22 -5.86 3.48
N PRO A 68 -1.75 -6.67 2.54
CA PRO A 68 -1.55 -8.09 2.80
C PRO A 68 -0.51 -8.38 3.92
N ALA A 69 0.29 -7.41 4.34
CA ALA A 69 1.14 -7.53 5.53
C ALA A 69 0.37 -7.67 6.87
N HIS A 70 -0.91 -7.30 6.92
CA HIS A 70 -1.68 -7.14 8.17
C HIS A 70 -2.93 -8.03 8.28
N GLY A 71 -3.19 -8.94 7.33
CA GLY A 71 -4.43 -9.73 7.40
C GLY A 71 -4.67 -10.84 6.38
N GLN A 72 -3.74 -11.12 5.47
CA GLN A 72 -3.90 -12.25 4.56
C GLN A 72 -2.53 -12.88 4.24
N PRO A 73 -2.36 -14.21 4.32
CA PRO A 73 -1.17 -14.86 3.82
C PRO A 73 -1.18 -14.78 2.29
N CYS A 74 -0.74 -13.66 1.75
CA CYS A 74 -0.40 -13.57 0.34
C CYS A 74 1.00 -14.15 0.19
N ASN A 75 1.11 -15.12 -0.71
CA ASN A 75 2.29 -15.76 -1.30
C ASN A 75 3.32 -14.81 -1.94
N ILE A 76 3.41 -13.57 -1.50
CA ILE A 76 4.37 -12.57 -1.96
C ILE A 76 5.34 -12.37 -0.81
N ALA A 77 6.63 -12.60 -1.05
CA ALA A 77 7.68 -12.47 -0.04
C ALA A 77 7.65 -11.07 0.61
N PHE A 78 7.09 -10.98 1.82
CA PHE A 78 7.10 -9.77 2.61
C PHE A 78 8.46 -9.62 3.30
N THR A 79 9.36 -8.84 2.72
CA THR A 79 10.45 -8.25 3.50
C THR A 79 9.89 -6.97 4.13
N THR A 80 9.17 -7.11 5.24
CA THR A 80 8.85 -5.97 6.10
C THR A 80 10.18 -5.37 6.55
N ALA A 81 10.57 -4.24 5.96
CA ALA A 81 11.59 -3.39 6.54
C ALA A 81 10.98 -2.75 7.78
N THR A 82 10.97 -3.49 8.89
CA THR A 82 10.60 -3.00 10.22
C THR A 82 11.46 -1.77 10.49
N ARG A 83 10.87 -0.59 10.39
CA ARG A 83 11.50 0.65 10.89
C ARG A 83 11.68 0.42 12.39
N PRO A 84 12.92 0.35 12.92
CA PRO A 84 13.11 0.11 14.34
C PRO A 84 12.42 1.22 15.14
N PRO A 85 11.90 0.91 16.34
CA PRO A 85 11.28 1.91 17.19
C PRO A 85 12.30 3.04 17.44
N ARG A 86 11.85 4.29 17.29
CA ARG A 86 12.65 5.44 17.72
C ARG A 86 12.81 5.31 19.24
N ARG A 87 14.07 5.12 19.68
CA ARG A 87 14.46 5.29 21.07
C ARG A 87 14.31 6.75 21.48
#